data_AF-A0A2A2IG08-F1
#
_entry.id   AF-A0A2A2IG08-F1
#
_cell.length_a   1.000
_cell.length_b   1.000
_cell.length_c   1.000
_cell.angle_alpha   90.00
_cell.angle_beta   90.00
_cell.angle_gamma   90.00
#
_symmetry.space_group_name_H-M   'P 1'
#
loop_
_entity.id
_entity.type
_entity.pdbx_description
1 polymer ?
#
loop_
_entity_poly.entity_id
_entity_poly.type
_entity_poly.pdbx_seq_one_letter_code
_entity_poly.pdbx_strand_id
1 'polypeptide(L)'
;MAKILGLKHKYSDMYESIYYYNDALLSDGIVFKEENTDYEDRNGNLQIRAELNIKVIDENDAQHLGIYCGDILDKIQTHLMLKEILGWYESYSREEFVKLLQEFSSTSMTSKSQSTKAHQDNIRQWVEEEFEFVENDDLGHTD
;
A
#
# COMPACT_ATOMS: atom_id res chain seq x y z
N MET A 1 7.94 16.23 16.19
CA MET A 1 7.67 15.47 14.95
C MET A 1 6.17 15.54 14.68
N ALA A 2 5.79 16.05 13.50
CA ALA A 2 4.43 16.41 13.16
C ALA A 2 3.49 15.18 13.07
N LYS A 3 2.57 15.05 14.03
CA LYS A 3 1.44 14.08 14.06
C LYS A 3 0.35 14.41 13.01
N ILE A 4 0.69 14.83 11.80
CA ILE A 4 -0.26 15.58 10.96
C ILE A 4 -1.33 14.72 10.25
N LEU A 5 -1.32 13.38 10.32
CA LEU A 5 -2.34 12.53 9.65
C LEU A 5 -3.03 11.48 10.53
N GLY A 6 -2.73 11.41 11.83
CA GLY A 6 -3.24 10.31 12.67
C GLY A 6 -2.76 8.90 12.26
N LEU A 7 -1.91 8.80 11.23
CA LEU A 7 -1.28 7.56 10.78
C LEU A 7 -0.11 7.19 11.70
N LYS A 8 -0.10 5.93 12.11
CA LYS A 8 1.09 5.21 12.59
C LYS A 8 1.91 4.80 11.37
N HIS A 9 3.21 4.55 11.57
CA HIS A 9 4.05 3.94 10.56
C HIS A 9 4.87 2.80 11.13
N LYS A 10 5.15 1.80 10.29
CA LYS A 10 5.99 0.66 10.61
C LYS A 10 6.94 0.41 9.44
N TYR A 11 8.21 0.18 9.74
CA TYR A 11 9.22 -0.13 8.72
C TYR A 11 9.51 -1.63 8.72
N SER A 12 9.62 -2.21 7.53
CA SER A 12 10.03 -3.60 7.32
C SER A 12 11.40 -3.64 6.67
N ASP A 13 12.40 -4.17 7.37
CA ASP A 13 13.70 -4.54 6.76
C ASP A 13 13.52 -5.67 5.73
N MET A 14 12.60 -6.60 6.04
CA MET A 14 11.95 -7.56 5.15
C MET A 14 11.88 -7.14 3.69
N TYR A 15 11.09 -6.09 3.52
CA TYR A 15 10.57 -5.64 2.25
C TYR A 15 11.11 -4.26 1.86
N GLU A 16 12.05 -3.71 2.64
CA GLU A 16 12.56 -2.34 2.50
C GLU A 16 11.43 -1.30 2.30
N SER A 17 10.38 -1.43 3.12
CA SER A 17 9.10 -0.75 2.92
C SER A 17 8.63 -0.02 4.18
N ILE A 18 7.95 1.11 4.01
CA ILE A 18 7.27 1.85 5.07
C ILE A 18 5.75 1.66 4.91
N TYR A 19 5.12 1.16 5.96
CA TYR A 19 3.67 0.99 6.03
C TYR A 19 3.06 2.15 6.80
N TYR A 20 1.94 2.69 6.31
CA TYR A 20 1.18 3.74 6.97
C TYR A 20 -0.26 3.29 7.19
N TYR A 21 -0.75 3.45 8.42
CA TYR A 21 -2.04 2.91 8.84
C TYR A 21 -2.60 3.61 10.08
N ASN A 22 -3.89 3.44 10.33
CA ASN A 22 -4.52 3.73 11.62
C ASN A 22 -5.59 2.66 11.89
N ASP A 23 -6.16 2.67 13.09
CA ASP A 23 -7.07 1.60 13.52
C ASP A 23 -8.35 1.56 12.66
N ALA A 24 -8.81 2.71 12.14
CA ALA A 24 -9.97 2.78 11.26
C ALA A 24 -9.68 2.15 9.88
N LEU A 25 -8.58 2.53 9.24
CA LEU A 25 -8.13 1.95 7.97
C LEU A 25 -7.94 0.44 8.06
N LEU A 26 -7.28 -0.04 9.13
CA LEU A 26 -7.09 -1.47 9.34
C LEU A 26 -8.42 -2.20 9.51
N SER A 27 -9.35 -1.64 10.29
CA SER A 27 -10.69 -2.23 10.45
C SER A 27 -11.50 -2.30 9.15
N ASP A 28 -11.22 -1.39 8.20
CA ASP A 28 -11.79 -1.40 6.85
C ASP A 28 -10.97 -2.24 5.86
N GLY A 29 -9.93 -2.92 6.32
CA GLY A 29 -9.04 -3.74 5.50
C GLY A 29 -8.22 -2.91 4.52
N ILE A 30 -7.65 -1.78 4.95
CA ILE A 30 -6.83 -0.88 4.14
C ILE A 30 -5.48 -0.62 4.80
N VAL A 31 -4.40 -0.71 4.03
CA VAL A 31 -3.06 -0.27 4.45
C VAL A 31 -2.33 0.41 3.29
N PHE A 32 -1.55 1.45 3.61
CA PHE A 32 -0.70 2.13 2.63
C PHE A 32 0.74 1.66 2.78
N LYS A 33 1.44 1.51 1.66
CA LYS A 33 2.81 1.02 1.60
C LYS A 33 3.63 1.91 0.67
N GLU A 34 4.72 2.44 1.16
CA GLU A 34 5.76 3.11 0.39
C GLU A 34 6.96 2.19 0.28
N GLU A 35 7.45 1.95 -0.93
CA GLU A 35 8.62 1.12 -1.16
C GLU A 35 9.48 1.70 -2.30
N ASN A 36 10.77 1.38 -2.26
CA ASN A 36 11.67 1.70 -3.36
C ASN A 36 11.97 0.41 -4.13
N THR A 37 11.74 0.43 -5.44
CA THR A 37 11.95 -0.72 -6.30
C THR A 37 13.09 -0.45 -7.26
N ASP A 38 14.06 -1.35 -7.27
CA ASP A 38 15.12 -1.39 -8.26
C ASP A 38 14.58 -1.87 -9.62
N TYR A 39 14.93 -1.18 -10.69
CA TYR A 39 14.61 -1.62 -12.06
C TYR A 39 15.72 -1.28 -13.04
N GLU A 40 15.81 -2.06 -14.11
CA GLU A 40 16.77 -1.82 -15.19
C GLU A 40 16.10 -0.99 -16.30
N ASP A 41 16.73 0.12 -16.70
CA ASP A 41 16.27 0.91 -17.84
C ASP A 41 16.53 0.18 -19.18
N ARG A 42 16.07 0.74 -20.30
CA ARG A 42 16.27 0.13 -21.62
C ARG A 42 17.74 0.05 -22.06
N ASN A 43 18.65 0.72 -21.35
CA ASN A 43 20.08 0.77 -21.63
C ASN A 43 20.89 -0.14 -20.68
N GLY A 44 20.24 -0.87 -19.77
CA GLY A 44 20.91 -1.72 -18.80
C GLY A 44 21.36 -0.99 -17.52
N ASN A 45 20.93 0.25 -17.31
CA ASN A 45 21.29 0.99 -16.10
C ASN A 45 20.31 0.67 -14.97
N LEU A 46 20.85 0.32 -13.81
CA LEU A 46 20.06 0.21 -12.58
C LEU A 46 19.54 1.59 -12.17
N GLN A 47 18.24 1.68 -11.96
CA GLN A 47 17.51 2.85 -11.49
C GLN A 47 16.67 2.45 -10.28
N ILE A 48 16.33 3.43 -9.44
CA ILE A 48 15.44 3.25 -8.30
C ILE A 48 14.21 4.11 -8.55
N ARG A 49 13.02 3.55 -8.32
CA ARG A 49 11.76 4.28 -8.31
C ARG A 49 11.08 4.14 -6.96
N ALA A 50 10.38 5.18 -6.54
CA ALA A 50 9.46 5.08 -5.42
C ALA A 50 8.09 4.60 -5.91
N GLU A 51 7.46 3.76 -5.11
CA GLU A 51 6.11 3.28 -5.30
C GLU A 51 5.28 3.60 -4.05
N LEU A 52 4.10 4.20 -4.26
CA LEU A 52 3.07 4.33 -3.24
C LEU A 52 1.93 3.41 -3.60
N ASN A 53 1.78 2.35 -2.82
CA ASN A 53 0.84 1.27 -3.04
C ASN A 53 -0.21 1.28 -1.93
N ILE A 54 -1.46 0.97 -2.28
CA ILE A 54 -2.54 0.74 -1.32
C ILE A 54 -2.99 -0.70 -1.44
N LYS A 55 -3.01 -1.38 -0.29
CA LYS A 55 -3.56 -2.73 -0.19
C LYS A 55 -4.96 -2.63 0.38
N VAL A 56 -5.90 -3.35 -0.24
CA VAL A 56 -7.30 -3.41 0.20
C VAL A 56 -7.70 -4.87 0.30
N ILE A 57 -8.34 -5.26 1.40
CA ILE A 57 -8.85 -6.61 1.59
C ILE A 57 -10.27 -6.60 2.15
N ASP A 58 -11.09 -7.51 1.63
CA ASP A 58 -12.35 -7.92 2.23
C ASP A 58 -12.61 -9.41 1.98
N GLU A 59 -13.77 -9.87 2.42
CA GLU A 59 -14.21 -11.27 2.29
C GLU A 59 -14.27 -11.76 0.83
N ASN A 60 -14.42 -10.85 -0.14
CA ASN A 60 -14.65 -11.17 -1.54
C ASN A 60 -13.43 -10.93 -2.42
N ASP A 61 -12.58 -9.95 -2.08
CA ASP A 61 -11.41 -9.59 -2.88
C ASP A 61 -10.21 -9.15 -2.03
N ALA A 62 -9.04 -9.19 -2.65
CA ALA A 62 -7.80 -8.67 -2.14
C ALA A 62 -7.12 -7.91 -3.29
N GLN A 63 -6.70 -6.68 -3.05
CA GLN A 63 -6.30 -5.75 -4.09
C GLN A 63 -4.98 -5.08 -3.73
N HIS A 64 -4.17 -4.87 -4.75
CA HIS A 64 -2.99 -4.02 -4.73
C HIS A 64 -3.17 -2.94 -5.79
N LEU A 65 -3.13 -1.69 -5.35
CA LEU A 65 -3.40 -0.51 -6.16
C LEU A 65 -2.19 0.42 -6.10
N GLY A 66 -1.49 0.59 -7.23
CA GLY A 66 -0.33 1.46 -7.34
C GLY A 66 -0.74 2.90 -7.67
N ILE A 67 -0.66 3.77 -6.66
CA ILE A 67 -1.06 5.18 -6.73
C ILE A 67 0.03 6.05 -7.34
N TYR A 68 1.28 5.75 -7.03
CA TYR A 68 2.43 6.45 -7.56
C TYR A 68 3.53 5.45 -7.95
N CYS A 69 4.19 5.73 -9.07
CA CYS A 69 5.35 4.98 -9.55
C CYS A 69 6.24 5.95 -10.32
N GLY A 70 7.38 6.32 -9.76
CA GLY A 70 8.23 7.35 -10.37
C GLY A 70 9.47 7.70 -9.56
N ASP A 71 9.91 8.94 -9.68
CA ASP A 71 11.07 9.46 -8.96
C ASP A 71 10.91 9.30 -7.44
N ILE A 72 12.03 9.24 -6.72
CA ILE A 72 12.01 9.16 -5.26
C ILE A 72 11.22 10.33 -4.68
N LEU A 73 10.19 10.01 -3.89
CA LEU A 73 9.40 11.01 -3.18
C LEU A 73 10.18 11.53 -1.98
N ASP A 74 10.22 12.85 -1.82
CA ASP A 74 10.62 13.41 -0.54
C ASP A 74 9.49 13.25 0.50
N LYS A 75 9.84 13.38 1.78
CA LYS A 75 8.89 13.19 2.89
C LYS A 75 7.69 14.14 2.83
N ILE A 76 7.83 15.32 2.23
CA ILE A 76 6.74 16.29 2.10
C ILE A 76 5.78 15.81 0.99
N GLN A 77 6.31 15.31 -0.12
CA GLN A 77 5.51 14.76 -1.22
C GLN A 77 4.72 13.54 -0.76
N THR A 78 5.35 12.56 -0.12
CA THR A 78 4.64 11.39 0.46
C THR A 78 3.56 11.85 1.43
N HIS A 79 3.88 12.81 2.31
CA HIS A 79 2.91 13.36 3.26
C HIS A 79 1.69 14.00 2.57
N LEU A 80 1.91 14.80 1.52
CA LEU A 80 0.81 15.45 0.80
C LEU A 80 -0.08 14.44 0.08
N MET A 81 0.51 13.42 -0.55
CA MET A 81 -0.26 12.34 -1.20
C MET A 81 -1.09 11.56 -0.18
N LEU A 82 -0.48 11.10 0.91
CA LEU A 82 -1.19 10.39 1.98
C LEU A 82 -2.31 11.24 2.58
N LYS A 83 -2.09 12.55 2.73
CA LYS A 83 -3.12 13.48 3.20
C LYS A 83 -4.32 13.57 2.26
N GLU A 84 -4.07 13.65 0.96
CA GLU A 84 -5.14 13.73 -0.04
C GLU A 84 -5.96 12.43 -0.08
N ILE A 85 -5.28 11.28 -0.11
CA ILE A 85 -5.91 9.96 -0.08
C ILE A 85 -6.73 9.77 1.20
N LEU A 86 -6.18 10.17 2.36
CA LEU A 86 -6.94 10.15 3.61
C LEU A 86 -8.16 11.07 3.58
N GLY A 87 -8.03 12.24 2.95
CA GLY A 87 -9.17 13.14 2.76
C GLY A 87 -10.30 12.48 1.96
N TRP A 88 -9.98 11.65 0.96
CA TRP A 88 -10.98 10.85 0.25
C TRP A 88 -11.59 9.78 1.17
N TYR A 89 -10.77 9.04 1.92
CA TYR A 89 -11.25 8.04 2.87
C TYR A 89 -12.24 8.64 3.89
N GLU A 90 -11.95 9.83 4.42
CA GLU A 90 -12.81 10.51 5.38
C GLU A 90 -14.08 11.12 4.77
N SER A 91 -14.09 11.36 3.45
CA SER A 91 -15.19 12.07 2.75
C SER A 91 -16.18 11.14 2.05
N TYR A 92 -15.81 9.89 1.80
CA TYR A 92 -16.59 8.94 1.00
C TYR A 92 -16.88 7.67 1.78
N SER A 93 -17.91 6.93 1.36
CA SER A 93 -18.09 5.56 1.86
C SER A 93 -16.90 4.69 1.45
N ARG A 94 -16.66 3.59 2.18
CA ARG A 94 -15.59 2.64 1.84
C ARG A 94 -15.65 2.18 0.38
N GLU A 95 -16.85 1.87 -0.13
CA GLU A 95 -17.04 1.42 -1.51
C GLU A 95 -16.65 2.51 -2.53
N GLU A 96 -17.10 3.74 -2.31
CA GLU A 96 -16.76 4.89 -3.15
C GLU A 96 -15.25 5.20 -3.07
N PHE A 97 -14.66 5.13 -1.89
CA PHE A 97 -13.23 5.32 -1.69
C PHE A 97 -12.41 4.28 -2.47
N VAL A 98 -12.73 2.99 -2.34
CA VAL A 98 -12.04 1.93 -3.08
C VAL A 98 -12.20 2.10 -4.59
N LYS A 99 -13.38 2.51 -5.05
CA LYS A 99 -13.61 2.81 -6.46
C LYS A 99 -12.76 3.99 -6.96
N LEU A 100 -12.67 5.07 -6.18
CA LEU A 100 -11.80 6.21 -6.49
C LEU A 100 -10.33 5.78 -6.56
N LEU A 101 -9.88 4.92 -5.65
CA LEU A 101 -8.52 4.37 -5.70
C LEU A 101 -8.28 3.56 -6.98
N GLN A 102 -9.23 2.72 -7.39
CA GLN A 102 -9.12 1.96 -8.64
C GLN A 102 -9.03 2.88 -9.86
N GLU A 103 -9.86 3.93 -9.92
CA GLU A 103 -9.87 4.90 -11.01
C GLU A 103 -8.58 5.73 -11.08
N PHE A 104 -7.99 6.04 -9.92
CA PHE A 104 -6.76 6.83 -9.84
C PHE A 104 -5.49 5.99 -9.97
N SER A 105 -5.57 4.67 -9.71
CA SER A 105 -4.41 3.79 -9.71
C SER A 105 -3.79 3.68 -11.11
N SER A 106 -2.46 3.83 -11.16
CA SER A 106 -1.66 3.59 -12.36
C SER A 106 -1.51 2.10 -12.66
N THR A 107 -1.57 1.27 -11.63
CA THR A 107 -1.55 -0.19 -11.70
C THR A 107 -2.58 -0.75 -10.72
N SER A 108 -3.26 -1.82 -11.11
CA SER A 108 -4.16 -2.55 -10.23
C SER A 108 -4.02 -4.04 -10.45
N MET A 109 -4.03 -4.78 -9.35
CA MET A 109 -4.03 -6.23 -9.35
C MET A 109 -4.96 -6.71 -8.26
N THR A 110 -5.94 -7.55 -8.63
CA THR A 110 -6.94 -8.07 -7.70
C THR A 110 -6.98 -9.58 -7.73
N SER A 111 -7.27 -10.20 -6.59
CA SER A 111 -7.47 -11.64 -6.51
C SER A 111 -8.62 -12.07 -7.42
N LYS A 112 -9.76 -11.35 -7.41
CA LYS A 112 -10.97 -11.71 -8.15
C LYS A 112 -10.80 -11.66 -9.67
N SER A 113 -9.84 -10.89 -10.18
CA SER A 113 -9.57 -10.81 -11.62
C SER A 113 -8.69 -11.97 -12.15
N GLN A 114 -8.15 -12.82 -11.27
CA GLN A 114 -7.28 -13.91 -11.70
C GLN A 114 -8.04 -15.10 -12.29
N SER A 115 -7.42 -15.69 -13.32
CA SER A 115 -8.00 -16.78 -14.12
C SER A 115 -8.06 -18.13 -13.42
N THR A 116 -7.26 -18.35 -12.37
CA THR A 116 -7.20 -19.63 -11.65
C THR A 116 -7.30 -19.41 -10.15
N LYS A 117 -7.95 -20.34 -9.44
CA LYS A 117 -8.09 -20.29 -7.98
C LYS A 117 -6.73 -20.19 -7.28
N ALA A 118 -5.71 -20.91 -7.76
CA ALA A 118 -4.35 -20.82 -7.24
C ALA A 118 -3.78 -19.40 -7.32
N HIS A 119 -3.97 -18.69 -8.44
CA HIS A 119 -3.53 -17.29 -8.54
C HIS A 119 -4.39 -16.34 -7.70
N GLN A 120 -5.70 -16.60 -7.58
CA GLN A 120 -6.56 -15.83 -6.68
C GLN A 120 -6.06 -15.93 -5.22
N ASP A 121 -5.76 -17.15 -4.78
CA ASP A 121 -5.28 -17.43 -3.42
C ASP A 121 -3.89 -16.84 -3.20
N ASN A 122 -2.99 -16.92 -4.18
CA ASN A 122 -1.65 -16.32 -4.07
C ASN A 122 -1.70 -14.79 -3.91
N ILE A 123 -2.56 -14.10 -4.67
CA ILE A 123 -2.68 -12.63 -4.53
C ILE A 123 -3.31 -12.26 -3.20
N ARG A 124 -4.33 -13.01 -2.78
CA ARG A 124 -4.95 -12.81 -1.48
C ARG A 124 -3.93 -12.98 -0.35
N GLN A 125 -3.19 -14.09 -0.34
CA GLN A 125 -2.15 -14.34 0.64
C GLN A 125 -1.09 -13.23 0.64
N TRP A 126 -0.61 -12.82 -0.53
CA TRP A 126 0.36 -11.73 -0.64
C TRP A 126 -0.15 -10.40 -0.06
N VAL A 127 -1.43 -10.12 -0.17
CA VAL A 127 -2.04 -8.94 0.46
C VAL A 127 -2.20 -9.15 1.96
N GLU A 128 -2.67 -10.32 2.40
CA GLU A 128 -2.88 -10.67 3.83
C GLU A 128 -1.58 -10.58 4.63
N GLU A 129 -0.46 -11.06 4.09
CA GLU A 129 0.87 -10.99 4.73
C GLU A 129 1.28 -9.55 5.10
N GLU A 130 0.84 -8.55 4.32
CA GLU A 130 1.12 -7.13 4.58
C GLU A 130 0.31 -6.64 5.80
N PHE A 131 -0.92 -7.11 5.98
CA PHE A 131 -1.75 -6.79 7.16
C PHE A 131 -1.22 -7.49 8.40
N GLU A 132 -0.88 -8.78 8.29
CA GLU A 132 -0.27 -9.53 9.38
C GLU A 132 1.02 -8.88 9.88
N PHE A 133 1.86 -8.38 8.96
CA PHE A 133 3.05 -7.63 9.34
C PHE A 133 2.70 -6.38 10.15
N VAL A 134 1.68 -5.63 9.75
CA VAL A 134 1.30 -4.37 10.41
C VAL A 134 0.63 -4.61 11.77
N GLU A 135 -0.17 -5.67 11.90
CA GLU A 135 -0.91 -6.00 13.12
C GLU A 135 -0.05 -6.70 14.19
N ASN A 136 0.99 -7.43 13.80
CA ASN A 136 1.86 -8.14 14.74
C ASN A 136 3.01 -7.25 15.24
N ASP A 137 2.99 -6.82 16.50
CA ASP A 137 4.05 -6.00 17.11
C ASP A 137 5.44 -6.69 17.20
N ASP A 138 5.54 -8.00 16.93
CA ASP A 138 6.67 -8.85 17.34
C ASP A 138 7.75 -9.16 16.28
N LEU A 139 7.72 -8.55 15.09
CA LEU A 139 8.79 -8.71 14.08
C LEU A 139 9.75 -7.52 13.96
N GLY A 140 9.64 -6.55 14.87
CA GLY A 140 10.69 -5.55 15.06
C GLY A 140 11.78 -6.15 15.93
N HIS A 141 12.88 -6.62 15.33
CA HIS A 141 14.05 -7.02 16.10
C HIS A 141 14.49 -5.89 17.03
N THR A 142 14.45 -6.20 18.32
CA THR A 142 15.33 -5.61 19.34
C THR A 142 16.78 -5.95 19.01
N ASP A 143 17.60 -4.90 19.05
CA ASP A 143 19.07 -4.81 19.05
C ASP A 143 19.84 -5.12 17.75
#